data_AF-A0AAN8V8D9-F1
#
_entry.id   AF-A0AAN8V8D9-F1
#
_cell.length_a   1.000
_cell.length_b   1.000
_cell.length_c   1.000
_cell.angle_alpha   90.00
_cell.angle_beta   90.00
_cell.angle_gamma   90.00
#
_symmetry.space_group_name_H-M   'P 1'
#
loop_
_entity.id
_entity.type
_entity.pdbx_description
1 polymer ?
#
loop_
_entity_poly.entity_id
_entity_poly.type
_entity_poly.pdbx_seq_one_letter_code
_entity_poly.pdbx_strand_id
1 'polypeptide(L)' 'MASEVLRNEHSHEKCDVYSFGVILCELSTMQQPWGGMNRMQVVGAVGFQHQRLDIPDDVDPVVANIILKCWQT' A
#
# COMPACT_ATOMS: atom_id res chain seq x y z
N MET A 1 -4.17 2.25 -3.94
CA MET A 1 -3.67 3.13 -5.01
C MET A 1 -2.41 3.82 -4.54
N ALA A 2 -1.46 4.05 -5.44
CA ALA A 2 -0.21 4.75 -5.14
C ALA A 2 -0.43 6.24 -4.84
N SER A 3 0.53 6.85 -4.17
CA SER A 3 0.44 8.23 -3.67
C SER A 3 0.24 9.26 -4.79
N GLU A 4 0.98 9.12 -5.87
CA GLU A 4 0.97 9.93 -7.07
C GLU A 4 -0.38 9.85 -7.81
N VAL A 5 -1.00 8.67 -7.84
CA VAL A 5 -2.36 8.50 -8.38
C VAL A 5 -3.39 9.24 -7.51
N LEU A 6 -3.27 9.13 -6.18
CA LEU A 6 -4.17 9.82 -5.25
C LEU A 6 -3.99 11.35 -5.25
N ARG A 7 -2.80 11.84 -5.59
CA ARG A 7 -2.50 13.26 -5.77
C ARG A 7 -2.80 13.79 -7.18
N ASN A 8 -3.29 12.94 -8.08
CA ASN A 8 -3.52 13.28 -9.49
C ASN A 8 -2.25 13.79 -10.21
N GLU A 9 -1.12 13.17 -9.89
CA GLU A 9 0.18 13.40 -10.51
C GLU A 9 0.41 12.44 -11.69
N HIS A 10 1.54 12.62 -12.40
CA HIS A 10 1.91 11.70 -13.48
C HIS A 10 2.14 10.29 -12.91
N SER A 11 1.36 9.33 -13.42
CA SER A 11 1.44 7.92 -13.04
C SER A 11 2.10 7.12 -14.15
N HIS A 12 2.79 6.07 -13.74
CA HIS A 12 3.46 5.12 -14.63
C HIS A 12 3.39 3.72 -14.01
N GLU A 13 4.11 2.75 -14.57
CA GLU A 13 4.01 1.33 -14.19
C GLU A 13 4.33 1.05 -12.71
N LYS A 14 5.02 1.96 -12.02
CA LYS A 14 5.29 1.84 -10.59
C LYS A 14 4.05 1.97 -9.71
N CYS A 15 3.03 2.68 -10.18
CA CYS A 15 1.75 2.78 -9.47
C CYS A 15 1.07 1.40 -9.34
N ASP A 16 1.23 0.55 -10.36
CA ASP A 16 0.71 -0.81 -10.38
C ASP A 16 1.53 -1.71 -9.45
N VAL A 17 2.87 -1.56 -9.43
CA VAL A 17 3.76 -2.27 -8.50
C VAL A 17 3.39 -1.96 -7.05
N TYR A 18 3.15 -0.68 -6.73
CA TYR A 18 2.68 -0.29 -5.41
C TYR A 18 1.33 -0.95 -5.07
N SER A 19 0.38 -0.90 -6.00
CA SER A 19 -0.95 -1.46 -5.81
C SER A 19 -0.91 -2.97 -5.63
N PHE A 20 0.01 -3.67 -6.31
CA PHE A 20 0.29 -5.08 -6.08
C PHE A 20 0.79 -5.35 -4.66
N GLY A 21 1.70 -4.53 -4.12
CA GLY A 21 2.15 -4.65 -2.72
C GLY A 21 1.00 -4.49 -1.70
N VAL A 22 0.05 -3.60 -1.97
CA VAL A 22 -1.16 -3.42 -1.15
C VAL A 22 -2.04 -4.67 -1.18
N ILE A 23 -2.29 -5.24 -2.36
CA ILE A 23 -3.07 -6.48 -2.52
C ILE A 23 -2.38 -7.66 -1.83
N LEU A 24 -1.06 -7.78 -1.98
CA LEU A 24 -0.29 -8.85 -1.35
C LEU A 24 -0.35 -8.73 0.18
N CYS A 25 -0.30 -7.51 0.73
CA CYS A 25 -0.51 -7.26 2.14
C CYS A 25 -1.90 -7.69 2.61
N GLU A 26 -2.96 -7.31 1.90
CA GLU A 26 -4.35 -7.71 2.20
C GLU A 26 -4.53 -9.23 2.22
N LEU A 27 -3.98 -9.93 1.22
CA LEU A 27 -4.05 -11.39 1.14
C LEU A 27 -3.24 -12.08 2.26
N SER A 28 -2.11 -11.48 2.66
CA SER A 28 -1.24 -12.05 3.69
C SER A 28 -1.83 -11.92 5.09
N THR A 29 -2.48 -10.79 5.37
CA THR A 29 -3.05 -10.50 6.69
C THR A 29 -4.53 -10.86 6.80
N MET A 30 -5.21 -11.08 5.66
CA MET A 30 -6.67 -11.22 5.55
C MET A 30 -7.43 -10.02 6.14
N GLN A 31 -6.78 -8.84 6.16
CA GLN A 31 -7.34 -7.60 6.69
C GLN A 31 -7.53 -6.59 5.58
N GLN A 32 -8.63 -5.82 5.67
CA GLN A 32 -8.89 -4.73 4.76
C GLN A 32 -7.80 -3.63 4.89
N PRO A 33 -7.14 -3.24 3.79
CA PRO A 33 -6.21 -2.11 3.78
C PRO A 33 -6.86 -0.83 4.31
N TRP A 34 -6.20 -0.17 5.26
CA TRP A 34 -6.69 1.06 5.91
C TRP A 34 -8.10 0.91 6.50
N GLY A 35 -8.41 -0.26 7.07
CA GLY A 35 -9.68 -0.52 7.74
C GLY A 35 -10.06 0.58 8.73
N GLY A 36 -11.33 1.00 8.68
CA GLY A 36 -11.86 2.10 9.51
C GLY A 36 -11.63 3.50 8.96
N MET A 37 -10.89 3.67 7.85
CA MET A 37 -10.76 4.94 7.14
C MET A 37 -11.78 5.05 6.00
N ASN A 38 -12.34 6.24 5.80
CA ASN A 38 -13.08 6.56 4.57
C ASN A 38 -12.12 6.96 3.43
N ARG A 39 -12.66 7.08 2.21
CA ARG A 39 -11.85 7.36 1.00
C ARG A 39 -11.00 8.63 1.12
N MET A 40 -11.54 9.71 1.70
CA MET A 40 -10.80 10.97 1.85
C MET A 40 -9.68 10.84 2.90
N GLN A 41 -9.90 10.06 3.96
CA GLN A 41 -8.85 9.76 4.95
C GLN A 41 -7.73 8.94 4.32
N VAL A 42 -8.04 7.96 3.47
CA VAL A 42 -7.02 7.18 2.74
C VAL A 42 -6.22 8.07 1.77
N VAL A 43 -6.87 9.00 1.06
CA VAL A 43 -6.19 9.98 0.22
C VAL A 43 -5.21 10.82 1.04
N GLY A 44 -5.63 11.30 2.22
CA GLY A 44 -4.76 12.03 3.16
C GLY A 44 -3.57 11.19 3.64
N ALA A 45 -3.83 10.00 4.16
CA ALA A 45 -2.84 9.10 4.73
C ALA A 45 -1.79 8.65 3.71
N VAL A 46 -2.23 8.15 2.55
CA VAL A 46 -1.32 7.58 1.54
C VAL A 46 -0.74 8.66 0.63
N GLY A 47 -1.58 9.61 0.18
CA GLY A 47 -1.18 10.64 -0.76
C GLY A 47 -0.26 11.69 -0.14
N PHE A 48 -0.49 12.08 1.12
CA PHE A 48 0.18 13.23 1.72
C PHE A 48 1.00 12.91 2.98
N GLN A 49 0.64 11.86 3.73
CA GLN A 49 1.36 11.47 4.95
C GLN A 49 2.34 10.32 4.74
N HIS A 50 2.43 9.78 3.52
CA HIS A 50 3.26 8.61 3.19
C HIS A 50 3.02 7.39 4.11
N GLN A 51 1.82 7.28 4.67
CA GLN A 51 1.45 6.17 5.54
C GLN A 51 1.42 4.85 4.75
N ARG A 52 2.05 3.82 5.30
CA ARG A 52 2.05 2.44 4.77
C ARG A 52 1.21 1.54 5.67
N LEU A 53 0.85 0.36 5.16
CA LEU A 53 0.19 -0.68 5.97
C LEU A 53 1.24 -1.35 6.87
N ASP A 54 0.82 -1.72 8.07
CA ASP A 54 1.65 -2.52 8.95
C ASP A 54 1.71 -3.96 8.45
N ILE A 55 2.91 -4.54 8.44
CA ILE A 55 3.13 -5.96 8.11
C ILE A 55 3.41 -6.66 9.45
N PRO A 56 2.51 -7.50 9.95
CA PRO A 56 2.73 -8.19 11.22
C PRO A 56 3.84 -9.25 11.09
N ASP A 57 4.48 -9.58 12.21
CA ASP A 57 5.64 -10.49 12.27
C ASP A 57 5.31 -11.95 11.91
N ASP A 58 4.02 -12.31 11.82
CA ASP A 58 3.56 -13.65 11.45
C ASP A 58 3.46 -13.85 9.92
N VAL A 59 3.59 -12.78 9.13
CA VAL A 59 3.67 -12.87 7.67
C VAL A 59 4.99 -13.52 7.25
N ASP A 60 4.92 -14.43 6.28
CA ASP A 60 6.11 -15.09 5.73
C ASP A 60 7.19 -14.04 5.33
N PRO A 61 8.44 -14.16 5.82
CA PRO A 61 9.48 -13.15 5.59
C PRO A 61 9.78 -12.88 4.10
N VAL A 62 9.60 -13.88 3.23
CA VAL A 62 9.77 -13.71 1.78
C VAL A 62 8.66 -12.83 1.23
N VAL A 63 7.42 -13.08 1.64
CA VAL A 63 6.26 -12.28 1.23
C VAL A 63 6.37 -10.84 1.77
N ALA A 64 6.72 -10.68 3.05
CA ALA A 64 6.96 -9.37 3.65
C ALA A 64 8.04 -8.58 2.88
N ASN A 65 9.13 -9.23 2.47
CA ASN A 65 10.18 -8.60 1.67
C ASN A 65 9.68 -8.12 0.30
N ILE A 66 8.83 -8.91 -0.37
CA ILE A 66 8.22 -8.53 -1.65
C ILE A 66 7.31 -7.32 -1.47
N ILE A 67 6.45 -7.32 -0.45
CA ILE A 67 5.56 -6.19 -0.13
C ILE A 67 6.37 -4.91 0.08
N LEU A 68 7.42 -4.98 0.90
CA LEU A 68 8.29 -3.82 1.17
C LEU A 68 8.97 -3.29 -0.08
N LYS A 69 9.46 -4.17 -0.96
CA LYS A 69 10.06 -3.77 -2.25
C LYS A 69 9.05 -3.08 -3.16
N CYS A 70 7.79 -3.53 -3.16
CA CYS A 70 6.72 -2.89 -3.92
C CYS A 70 6.40 -1.47 -3.43
N TRP A 71 6.72 -1.13 -2.17
CA TRP A 71 6.46 0.20 -1.60
C TRP A 71 7.66 1.17 -1.67
N GLN A 72 8.80 0.70 -2.18
CA GLN A 72 10.03 1.50 -2.39
C GLN A 72 10.13 2.12 -3.78
N THR A 73 9.26 1.70 -4.71
CA THR A 73 9.11 2.30 -6.04
C THR A 73 8.34 3.60 -5.99
#